data_AF-A0A3D1BE78-F1
#
_entry.id   AF-A0A3D1BE78-F1
#
_cell.length_a   1.000
_cell.length_b   1.000
_cell.length_c   1.000
_cell.angle_alpha   90.00
_cell.angle_beta   90.00
_cell.angle_gamma   90.00
#
_symmetry.space_group_name_H-M   'P 1'
#
loop_
_entity.id
_entity.type
_entity.pdbx_description
1 polymer ?
#
loop_
_entity_poly.entity_id
_entity_poly.type
_entity_poly.pdbx_seq_one_letter_code
_entity_poly.pdbx_strand_id
1 'polypeptide(L)'
;LLQDDTSHDFGALGVALQRLAGLEDDMPRVAIVGDVPQSGLEDGARADKLGAYLHRAGCEQAWVWCPRWTDPMQSRLAKAAHQVQVTFFNQTDALCQAAESLGSAHVLMKLGSGDAVAGLKQALAPAEHITTLTINVPAIVDNVRLLQHAAGASRVIAVIKGLGYGTDPVMLGRILEAQGVDGLAVAYAEEGVRLREAGIQTRVLVLNPDPTTFSTMHHHGLEPEIVSWPHLQQAHAWAEQAGVQAWPIHLKLDTGMRRLGILPEEDAKAAALLADSRLKLGTVMSHLAAGDDAEQDARTLDQLQAFANRVSSHFQGAQSHILNTAGAARAQAWLEGRPELGFLRDTIRIGLGMYGLAPHATAHGLTPALALTSVVSKLVDVPAGHGSGYGWTDAADQDRTLAVVSAGYADGYPRSLGGGQAHVGWNGHLLPTVGRICMDMMTVDVTGLEVHPGDAVTLWGAAPTLEVCAKQAHTIPYELLTRIGPRVQRVSER
;
A
#
# COMPACT_ATOMS: atom_id res chain seq x y z
N LEU A 1 10.32 5.15 -13.33
CA LEU A 1 9.39 5.64 -14.38
C LEU A 1 8.33 6.54 -13.73
N LEU A 2 8.29 7.82 -14.11
CA LEU A 2 7.22 8.75 -13.82
C LEU A 2 6.22 8.72 -14.98
N GLN A 3 4.99 8.28 -14.72
CA GLN A 3 3.91 8.25 -15.71
C GLN A 3 2.78 9.17 -15.24
N ASP A 4 2.31 10.03 -16.14
CA ASP A 4 1.17 10.92 -15.88
C ASP A 4 0.06 10.69 -16.91
N ASP A 5 -0.91 9.87 -16.51
CA ASP A 5 -2.07 9.45 -17.30
C ASP A 5 -3.17 10.51 -17.42
N THR A 6 -3.02 11.69 -16.80
CA THR A 6 -4.18 12.54 -16.50
C THR A 6 -4.57 13.57 -17.57
N SER A 7 -3.80 13.73 -18.64
CA SER A 7 -4.13 14.53 -19.85
C SER A 7 -2.87 14.72 -20.70
N HIS A 8 -2.99 14.73 -22.03
CA HIS A 8 -1.85 14.99 -22.94
C HIS A 8 -1.90 16.43 -23.47
N ASP A 9 -1.62 17.40 -22.59
CA ASP A 9 -1.53 18.83 -22.91
C ASP A 9 -0.25 19.48 -22.34
N PHE A 10 0.03 20.72 -22.76
CA PHE A 10 1.24 21.46 -22.32
C PHE A 10 1.23 21.83 -20.84
N GLY A 11 0.06 22.03 -20.22
CA GLY A 11 -0.04 22.29 -18.78
C GLY A 11 0.37 21.06 -17.98
N ALA A 12 -0.22 19.91 -18.30
CA ALA A 12 0.10 18.63 -17.68
C ALA A 12 1.56 18.23 -17.91
N LEU A 13 2.09 18.44 -19.13
CA LEU A 13 3.50 18.21 -19.44
C LEU A 13 4.43 19.07 -18.55
N GLY A 14 4.08 20.33 -18.30
CA GLY A 14 4.86 21.22 -17.43
C GLY A 14 4.97 20.71 -16.00
N VAL A 15 3.83 20.31 -15.42
CA VAL A 15 3.79 19.73 -14.07
C VAL A 15 4.63 18.45 -14.00
N ALA A 16 4.51 17.59 -15.01
CA ALA A 16 5.25 16.33 -15.05
C ALA A 16 6.77 16.54 -15.18
N LEU A 17 7.21 17.52 -15.99
CA LEU A 17 8.63 17.87 -16.12
C LEU A 17 9.19 18.52 -14.84
N GLN A 18 8.41 19.34 -14.13
CA GLN A 18 8.81 19.88 -12.83
C GLN A 18 9.01 18.76 -11.79
N ARG A 19 8.15 17.73 -11.80
CA ARG A 19 8.33 16.56 -10.94
C ARG A 19 9.62 15.80 -11.25
N LEU A 20 9.94 15.62 -12.54
CA LEU A 20 11.20 14.99 -12.95
C LEU A 20 12.41 15.79 -12.48
N ALA A 21 12.36 17.12 -12.60
CA ALA A 21 13.41 18.01 -12.15
C ALA A 21 13.62 18.00 -10.63
N GLY A 22 12.55 17.78 -9.87
CA GLY A 22 12.55 17.79 -8.40
C GLY A 22 13.02 16.50 -7.73
N LEU A 23 13.47 15.49 -8.49
CA LEU A 23 14.01 14.25 -7.91
C LEU A 23 15.43 14.47 -7.35
N GLU A 24 15.58 14.20 -6.06
CA GLU A 24 16.79 14.45 -5.25
C GLU A 24 17.82 13.30 -5.32
N ASP A 25 18.30 12.97 -6.52
CA ASP A 25 19.47 12.10 -6.71
C ASP A 25 20.27 12.48 -7.97
N ASP A 26 21.43 11.82 -8.12
CA ASP A 26 22.38 12.02 -9.23
C ASP A 26 22.05 11.15 -10.46
N MET A 27 20.87 10.54 -10.51
CA MET A 27 20.50 9.67 -11.63
C MET A 27 20.21 10.49 -12.89
N PRO A 28 20.58 10.00 -14.08
CA PRO A 28 20.23 10.65 -15.34
C PRO A 28 18.71 10.83 -15.48
N ARG A 29 18.28 11.98 -16.02
CA ARG A 29 16.87 12.33 -16.24
C ARG A 29 16.58 12.30 -17.74
N VAL A 30 15.64 11.44 -18.14
CA VAL A 30 15.24 11.24 -19.53
C VAL A 30 13.76 11.59 -19.69
N ALA A 31 13.46 12.54 -20.56
CA ALA A 31 12.09 12.90 -20.91
C ALA A 31 11.68 12.27 -22.24
N ILE A 32 10.72 11.35 -22.23
CA ILE A 32 10.14 10.74 -23.44
C ILE A 32 8.79 11.42 -23.73
N VAL A 33 8.76 12.25 -24.76
CA VAL A 33 7.64 13.17 -25.03
C VAL A 33 7.12 13.03 -26.45
N GLY A 34 5.83 13.31 -26.65
CA GLY A 34 5.16 13.29 -27.95
C GLY A 34 4.53 14.63 -28.32
N ASP A 35 4.10 14.75 -29.58
CA ASP A 35 3.39 15.94 -30.06
C ASP A 35 2.09 16.19 -29.29
N VAL A 36 1.69 17.45 -29.15
CA VAL A 36 0.48 17.92 -28.42
C VAL A 36 -0.49 18.59 -29.40
N PRO A 37 -1.12 17.83 -30.32
CA PRO A 37 -1.93 18.40 -31.39
C PRO A 37 -3.18 19.13 -30.89
N GLN A 38 -3.69 18.77 -29.70
CA GLN A 38 -4.87 19.40 -29.10
C GLN A 38 -4.62 20.83 -28.58
N SER A 39 -3.38 21.34 -28.66
CA SER A 39 -3.03 22.68 -28.19
C SER A 39 -3.56 23.83 -29.06
N GLY A 40 -4.07 23.54 -30.26
CA GLY A 40 -4.54 24.56 -31.21
C GLY A 40 -3.43 25.39 -31.86
N LEU A 41 -2.17 25.10 -31.56
CA LEU A 41 -1.00 25.76 -32.16
C LEU A 41 -0.60 25.08 -33.47
N GLU A 42 -0.05 25.85 -34.40
CA GLU A 42 0.60 25.31 -35.59
C GLU A 42 1.84 24.47 -35.21
N ASP A 43 2.15 23.50 -36.05
CA ASP A 43 3.23 22.51 -35.88
C ASP A 43 4.58 23.13 -35.49
N GLY A 44 5.00 24.22 -36.14
CA GLY A 44 6.24 24.92 -35.80
C GLY A 44 6.21 25.58 -34.41
N ALA A 45 5.07 26.15 -34.02
CA ALA A 45 4.89 26.74 -32.69
C ALA A 45 4.81 25.67 -31.59
N ARG A 46 4.27 24.47 -31.90
CA ARG A 46 4.32 23.32 -30.99
C ARG A 46 5.74 22.83 -30.77
N ALA A 47 6.54 22.73 -31.83
CA ALA A 47 7.95 22.34 -31.74
C ALA A 47 8.76 23.30 -30.87
N ASP A 48 8.62 24.62 -31.08
CA ASP A 48 9.30 25.63 -30.28
C ASP A 48 8.86 25.56 -28.80
N LYS A 49 7.55 25.42 -28.56
CA LYS A 49 6.99 25.36 -27.21
C LYS A 49 7.46 24.10 -26.48
N LEU A 50 7.42 22.93 -27.13
CA LEU A 50 7.90 21.68 -26.55
C LEU A 50 9.39 21.76 -26.19
N GLY A 51 10.23 22.29 -27.10
CA GLY A 51 11.65 22.51 -26.81
C GLY A 51 11.88 23.44 -25.61
N ALA A 52 11.12 24.53 -25.50
CA ALA A 52 11.21 25.43 -24.35
C ALA A 52 10.79 24.78 -23.02
N TYR A 53 9.88 23.81 -23.04
CA TYR A 53 9.53 23.02 -21.86
C TYR A 53 10.66 22.07 -21.45
N LEU A 54 11.25 21.36 -22.42
CA LEU A 54 12.38 20.47 -22.18
C LEU A 54 13.59 21.23 -21.63
N HIS A 55 13.89 22.40 -22.18
CA HIS A 55 14.98 23.24 -21.68
C HIS A 55 14.81 23.62 -20.19
N ARG A 56 13.58 23.90 -19.75
CA ARG A 56 13.27 24.22 -18.35
C ARG A 56 13.19 23.00 -17.44
N ALA A 57 13.15 21.80 -17.99
CA ALA A 57 12.94 20.57 -17.23
C ALA A 57 14.21 20.05 -16.54
N GLY A 58 15.39 20.61 -16.85
CA GLY A 58 16.65 20.14 -16.27
C GLY A 58 16.99 18.69 -16.62
N CYS A 59 16.43 18.14 -17.70
CA CYS A 59 16.78 16.80 -18.18
C CYS A 59 18.02 16.85 -19.07
N GLU A 60 18.88 15.85 -18.99
CA GLU A 60 20.06 15.73 -19.84
C GLU A 60 19.68 15.24 -21.24
N GLN A 61 18.64 14.40 -21.32
CA GLN A 61 18.19 13.80 -22.57
C GLN A 61 16.67 13.93 -22.77
N ALA A 62 16.26 14.10 -24.02
CA ALA A 62 14.87 14.05 -24.44
C ALA A 62 14.68 13.16 -25.66
N TRP A 63 13.78 12.20 -25.57
CA TRP A 63 13.39 11.32 -26.68
C TRP A 63 12.03 11.77 -27.20
N VAL A 64 11.99 12.18 -28.47
CA VAL A 64 10.81 12.80 -29.07
C VAL A 64 10.14 11.81 -30.03
N TRP A 65 8.96 11.34 -29.65
CA TRP A 65 8.09 10.51 -30.48
C TRP A 65 7.15 11.39 -31.30
N CYS A 66 7.58 11.76 -32.50
CA CYS A 66 6.82 12.63 -33.41
C CYS A 66 6.97 12.14 -34.86
N PRO A 67 6.38 10.98 -35.23
CA PRO A 67 6.59 10.36 -36.54
C PRO A 67 6.11 11.20 -37.73
N ARG A 68 5.31 12.25 -37.48
CA ARG A 68 4.80 13.18 -38.48
C ARG A 68 5.65 14.44 -38.67
N TRP A 69 6.68 14.67 -37.85
CA TRP A 69 7.48 15.88 -37.89
C TRP A 69 8.66 15.75 -38.85
N THR A 70 8.80 16.74 -39.72
CA THR A 70 9.87 16.84 -40.72
C THR A 70 11.19 17.36 -40.11
N ASP A 71 12.32 17.16 -40.78
CA ASP A 71 13.65 17.62 -40.33
C ASP A 71 13.69 19.12 -39.94
N PRO A 72 13.02 20.05 -40.65
CA PRO A 72 12.94 21.44 -40.22
C PRO A 72 12.28 21.62 -38.85
N MET A 73 11.24 20.85 -38.54
CA MET A 73 10.55 20.91 -37.24
C MET A 73 11.39 20.30 -36.12
N GLN A 74 12.03 19.16 -36.40
CA GLN A 74 12.97 18.54 -35.48
C GLN A 74 14.10 19.50 -35.13
N SER A 75 14.64 20.20 -36.15
CA SER A 75 15.67 21.23 -35.97
C SER A 75 15.19 22.41 -35.12
N ARG A 76 13.93 22.83 -35.27
CA ARG A 76 13.34 23.89 -34.42
C ARG A 76 13.24 23.47 -32.96
N LEU A 77 12.71 22.28 -32.69
CA LEU A 77 12.62 21.77 -31.32
C LEU A 77 14.00 21.63 -30.70
N ALA A 78 14.96 21.00 -31.40
CA ALA A 78 16.31 20.81 -30.90
C ALA A 78 16.97 22.14 -30.56
N LYS A 79 16.80 23.16 -31.42
CA LYS A 79 17.28 24.52 -31.15
C LYS A 79 16.63 25.15 -29.92
N ALA A 80 15.33 24.96 -29.73
CA ALA A 80 14.59 25.48 -28.57
C ALA A 80 14.90 24.74 -27.26
N ALA A 81 15.29 23.47 -27.33
CA ALA A 81 15.69 22.64 -26.18
C ALA A 81 17.12 22.95 -25.66
N HIS A 82 17.91 23.70 -26.45
CA HIS A 82 19.21 24.23 -26.08
C HIS A 82 20.24 23.15 -25.71
N GLN A 83 20.50 22.93 -24.42
CA GLN A 83 21.53 21.99 -23.93
C GLN A 83 21.04 20.55 -23.83
N VAL A 84 19.74 20.31 -23.95
CA VAL A 84 19.17 18.96 -23.85
C VAL A 84 19.55 18.15 -25.09
N GLN A 85 20.07 16.94 -24.89
CA GLN A 85 20.34 16.02 -26.01
C GLN A 85 19.01 15.46 -26.52
N VAL A 86 18.59 15.89 -27.71
CA VAL A 86 17.32 15.47 -28.32
C VAL A 86 17.54 14.34 -29.32
N THR A 87 16.84 13.22 -29.13
CA THR A 87 16.79 12.09 -30.07
C THR A 87 15.38 11.92 -30.60
N PHE A 88 15.21 11.89 -31.92
CA PHE A 88 13.90 11.72 -32.55
C PHE A 88 13.66 10.27 -32.94
N PHE A 89 12.46 9.77 -32.68
CA PHE A 89 12.03 8.44 -33.04
C PHE A 89 10.79 8.49 -33.94
N ASN A 90 10.88 7.81 -35.09
CA ASN A 90 9.81 7.74 -36.09
C ASN A 90 9.24 6.32 -36.24
N GLN A 91 9.86 5.32 -35.61
CA GLN A 91 9.44 3.92 -35.60
C GLN A 91 9.36 3.41 -34.17
N THR A 92 8.26 2.73 -33.83
CA THR A 92 8.00 2.23 -32.47
C THR A 92 9.10 1.29 -32.01
N ASP A 93 9.50 0.35 -32.85
CA ASP A 93 10.51 -0.66 -32.51
C ASP A 93 11.86 -0.04 -32.13
N ALA A 94 12.27 1.01 -32.85
CA ALA A 94 13.51 1.74 -32.55
C ALA A 94 13.45 2.47 -31.19
N LEU A 95 12.28 3.03 -30.85
CA LEU A 95 12.05 3.67 -29.55
C LEU A 95 12.06 2.64 -28.41
N CYS A 96 11.41 1.49 -28.60
CA CYS A 96 11.40 0.39 -27.63
C CYS A 96 12.81 -0.19 -27.43
N GLN A 97 13.55 -0.44 -28.50
CA GLN A 97 14.92 -0.96 -28.41
C GLN A 97 15.86 0.01 -27.69
N ALA A 98 15.72 1.32 -27.94
CA ALA A 98 16.47 2.32 -27.20
C ALA A 98 16.12 2.29 -25.70
N ALA A 99 14.83 2.17 -25.37
CA ALA A 99 14.35 2.03 -24.00
C ALA A 99 14.87 0.77 -23.28
N GLU A 100 14.90 -0.39 -23.94
CA GLU A 100 15.45 -1.64 -23.37
C GLU A 100 16.95 -1.51 -23.04
N SER A 101 17.68 -0.73 -23.83
CA SER A 101 19.10 -0.45 -23.60
C SER A 101 19.36 0.69 -22.60
N LEU A 102 18.31 1.34 -22.10
CA LEU A 102 18.44 2.45 -21.19
C LEU A 102 18.94 1.94 -19.84
N GLY A 103 20.11 2.43 -19.43
CA GLY A 103 20.62 2.20 -18.08
C GLY A 103 19.72 2.79 -17.01
N SER A 104 20.14 2.70 -15.76
CA SER A 104 19.38 3.27 -14.65
C SER A 104 19.21 4.79 -14.83
N ALA A 105 17.96 5.26 -14.89
CA ALA A 105 17.62 6.66 -15.11
C ALA A 105 16.21 6.98 -14.56
N HIS A 106 15.98 8.25 -14.23
CA HIS A 106 14.64 8.77 -14.04
C HIS A 106 14.01 9.05 -15.38
N VAL A 107 13.01 8.25 -15.73
CA VAL A 107 12.31 8.39 -17.01
C VAL A 107 10.95 9.01 -16.79
N LEU A 108 10.67 10.15 -17.42
CA LEU A 108 9.33 10.68 -17.60
C LEU A 108 8.79 10.21 -18.95
N MET A 109 7.60 9.63 -18.97
CA MET A 109 6.90 9.28 -20.22
C MET A 109 5.61 10.09 -20.35
N LYS A 110 5.55 10.97 -21.36
CA LYS A 110 4.39 11.81 -21.70
C LYS A 110 4.09 11.73 -23.20
N LEU A 111 3.40 10.66 -23.58
CA LEU A 111 3.01 10.36 -24.97
C LEU A 111 1.50 10.37 -25.12
N GLY A 112 1.01 10.75 -26.31
CA GLY A 112 -0.40 10.53 -26.68
C GLY A 112 -0.70 9.03 -26.81
N SER A 113 -1.95 8.62 -26.57
CA SER A 113 -2.37 7.22 -26.66
C SER A 113 -2.10 6.59 -28.03
N GLY A 114 -1.57 5.36 -28.05
CA GLY A 114 -1.27 4.59 -29.26
C GLY A 114 -0.32 3.41 -28.99
N ASP A 115 -0.06 2.58 -30.01
CA ASP A 115 0.71 1.34 -29.90
C ASP A 115 2.14 1.53 -29.36
N ALA A 116 2.76 2.69 -29.66
CA ALA A 116 4.09 3.02 -29.14
C ALA A 116 4.13 3.16 -27.61
N VAL A 117 3.02 3.54 -26.98
CA VAL A 117 2.95 3.67 -25.51
C VAL A 117 2.95 2.30 -24.84
N ALA A 118 2.28 1.30 -25.43
CA ALA A 118 2.21 -0.04 -24.87
C ALA A 118 3.59 -0.74 -24.92
N GLY A 119 4.25 -0.73 -26.08
CA GLY A 119 5.59 -1.30 -26.24
C GLY A 119 6.64 -0.58 -25.38
N LEU A 120 6.58 0.75 -25.32
CA LEU A 120 7.53 1.52 -24.51
C LEU A 120 7.36 1.28 -23.00
N LYS A 121 6.12 1.13 -22.53
CA LYS A 121 5.85 0.75 -21.12
C LYS A 121 6.50 -0.57 -20.76
N GLN A 122 6.44 -1.55 -21.66
CA GLN A 122 7.07 -2.84 -21.48
C GLN A 122 8.60 -2.72 -21.48
N ALA A 123 9.16 -1.98 -22.43
CA ALA A 123 10.61 -1.77 -22.56
C ALA A 123 11.23 -1.00 -21.37
N LEU A 124 10.50 -0.05 -20.79
CA LEU A 124 10.94 0.75 -19.63
C LEU A 124 10.50 0.18 -18.28
N ALA A 125 9.76 -0.92 -18.28
CA ALA A 125 9.44 -1.60 -17.04
C ALA A 125 10.78 -1.96 -16.38
N PRO A 126 10.96 -1.68 -15.07
CA PRO A 126 12.11 -2.20 -14.34
C PRO A 126 12.19 -3.69 -14.63
N ALA A 127 13.39 -4.22 -14.88
CA ALA A 127 13.60 -5.66 -15.07
C ALA A 127 12.76 -6.40 -14.03
N GLU A 128 11.73 -7.12 -14.50
CA GLU A 128 10.66 -7.63 -13.63
C GLU A 128 11.33 -8.37 -12.48
N HIS A 129 11.13 -7.88 -11.25
CA HIS A 129 11.51 -8.70 -10.12
C HIS A 129 10.57 -9.90 -10.19
N ILE A 130 11.16 -11.08 -10.42
CA ILE A 130 10.44 -12.32 -10.71
C ILE A 130 9.29 -12.58 -9.74
N THR A 131 9.46 -12.13 -8.49
CA THR A 131 8.44 -12.22 -7.46
C THR A 131 7.62 -10.93 -7.38
N THR A 132 6.30 -11.07 -7.58
CA THR A 132 5.34 -9.97 -7.66
C THR A 132 4.24 -10.11 -6.61
N LEU A 133 3.93 -9.00 -5.93
CA LEU A 133 2.73 -8.81 -5.12
C LEU A 133 1.66 -8.10 -5.97
N THR A 134 0.69 -8.86 -6.44
CA THR A 134 -0.47 -8.34 -7.16
C THR A 134 -1.51 -7.79 -6.19
N ILE A 135 -2.07 -6.63 -6.51
CA ILE A 135 -3.05 -5.88 -5.72
C ILE A 135 -4.29 -5.64 -6.58
N ASN A 136 -5.38 -6.31 -6.27
CA ASN A 136 -6.68 -6.14 -6.93
C ASN A 136 -7.40 -4.92 -6.34
N VAL A 137 -7.32 -3.79 -7.05
CA VAL A 137 -7.90 -2.51 -6.59
C VAL A 137 -9.43 -2.56 -6.50
N PRO A 138 -10.17 -3.09 -7.49
CA PRO A 138 -11.62 -3.25 -7.38
C PRO A 138 -12.05 -4.01 -6.12
N ALA A 139 -11.39 -5.14 -5.82
CA ALA A 139 -11.69 -5.92 -4.62
C ALA A 139 -11.48 -5.11 -3.33
N ILE A 140 -10.42 -4.29 -3.26
CA ILE A 140 -10.19 -3.41 -2.11
C ILE A 140 -11.35 -2.45 -1.89
N VAL A 141 -11.79 -1.78 -2.96
CA VAL A 141 -12.89 -0.82 -2.91
C VAL A 141 -14.19 -1.50 -2.48
N ASP A 142 -14.50 -2.66 -3.05
CA ASP A 142 -15.72 -3.39 -2.75
C ASP A 142 -15.71 -3.93 -1.31
N ASN A 143 -14.57 -4.46 -0.84
CA ASN A 143 -14.43 -4.94 0.53
C ASN A 143 -14.68 -3.82 1.57
N VAL A 144 -14.18 -2.61 1.32
CA VAL A 144 -14.44 -1.44 2.19
C VAL A 144 -15.93 -1.16 2.27
N ARG A 145 -16.62 -1.12 1.13
CA ARG A 145 -18.06 -0.87 1.06
C ARG A 145 -18.86 -1.97 1.74
N LEU A 146 -18.51 -3.24 1.52
CA LEU A 146 -19.17 -4.40 2.12
C LEU A 146 -19.04 -4.39 3.65
N LEU A 147 -17.85 -4.09 4.19
CA LEU A 147 -17.66 -4.00 5.63
C LEU A 147 -18.36 -2.79 6.25
N GLN A 148 -18.36 -1.64 5.56
CA GLN A 148 -19.15 -0.48 5.97
C GLN A 148 -20.64 -0.83 6.07
N HIS A 149 -21.17 -1.51 5.05
CA HIS A 149 -22.55 -1.94 5.00
C HIS A 149 -22.86 -2.99 6.09
N ALA A 150 -22.00 -4.00 6.27
CA ALA A 150 -22.15 -5.04 7.27
C ALA A 150 -22.19 -4.47 8.69
N ALA A 151 -21.34 -3.49 9.01
CA ALA A 151 -21.37 -2.78 10.29
C ALA A 151 -22.56 -1.80 10.39
N GLY A 152 -23.15 -1.40 9.26
CA GLY A 152 -24.09 -0.30 9.15
C GLY A 152 -23.47 1.03 9.59
N ALA A 153 -22.18 1.20 9.26
CA ALA A 153 -21.37 2.33 9.69
C ALA A 153 -21.54 3.56 8.78
N SER A 154 -21.63 4.73 9.38
CA SER A 154 -21.78 5.99 8.65
C SER A 154 -20.47 6.47 8.01
N ARG A 155 -19.33 6.12 8.62
CA ARG A 155 -18.00 6.56 8.22
C ARG A 155 -16.98 5.43 8.29
N VAL A 156 -15.96 5.54 7.47
CA VAL A 156 -14.83 4.60 7.42
C VAL A 156 -13.53 5.37 7.58
N ILE A 157 -12.70 4.94 8.52
CA ILE A 157 -11.29 5.30 8.56
C ILE A 157 -10.50 4.09 8.05
N ALA A 158 -9.80 4.27 6.93
CA ALA A 158 -8.97 3.22 6.35
C ALA A 158 -7.57 3.23 6.97
N VAL A 159 -7.19 2.13 7.60
CA VAL A 159 -5.88 1.98 8.25
C VAL A 159 -4.90 1.47 7.20
N ILE A 160 -3.88 2.25 6.87
CA ILE A 160 -2.87 1.93 5.83
C ILE A 160 -1.44 2.00 6.38
N LYS A 161 -1.28 1.76 7.69
CA LYS A 161 0.02 1.70 8.37
C LYS A 161 0.89 0.53 7.91
N GLY A 162 2.19 0.58 8.22
CA GLY A 162 3.13 -0.47 7.85
C GLY A 162 3.28 -0.55 6.33
N LEU A 163 3.36 0.62 5.68
CA LEU A 163 3.38 0.76 4.22
C LEU A 163 2.17 0.09 3.53
N GLY A 164 0.96 0.35 4.03
CA GLY A 164 -0.25 -0.31 3.54
C GLY A 164 -0.26 -1.81 3.83
N TYR A 165 0.27 -2.24 4.99
CA TYR A 165 0.54 -3.66 5.28
C TYR A 165 1.43 -4.30 4.21
N GLY A 166 2.56 -3.67 3.88
CA GLY A 166 3.54 -4.19 2.90
C GLY A 166 3.15 -4.00 1.43
N THR A 167 2.07 -3.28 1.13
CA THR A 167 1.63 -2.98 -0.24
C THR A 167 2.20 -1.63 -0.72
N ASP A 168 1.35 -0.67 -1.09
CA ASP A 168 1.71 0.69 -1.46
C ASP A 168 0.76 1.69 -0.75
N PRO A 169 1.22 2.42 0.28
CA PRO A 169 0.37 3.31 1.05
C PRO A 169 -0.10 4.54 0.24
N VAL A 170 0.66 5.00 -0.76
CA VAL A 170 0.30 6.18 -1.56
C VAL A 170 -0.77 5.82 -2.57
N MET A 171 -0.60 4.68 -3.26
CA MET A 171 -1.61 4.15 -4.17
C MET A 171 -2.93 3.92 -3.44
N LEU A 172 -2.90 3.25 -2.28
CA LEU A 172 -4.08 3.03 -1.46
C LEU A 172 -4.70 4.35 -0.98
N GLY A 173 -3.87 5.28 -0.48
CA GLY A 173 -4.35 6.57 -0.01
C GLY A 173 -5.14 7.34 -1.08
N ARG A 174 -4.66 7.35 -2.33
CA ARG A 174 -5.37 7.99 -3.47
C ARG A 174 -6.68 7.30 -3.81
N ILE A 175 -6.69 5.96 -3.84
CA ILE A 175 -7.91 5.19 -4.15
C ILE A 175 -8.96 5.42 -3.06
N LEU A 176 -8.56 5.32 -1.80
CA LEU A 176 -9.45 5.44 -0.65
C LEU A 176 -9.99 6.88 -0.50
N GLU A 177 -9.16 7.89 -0.76
CA GLU A 177 -9.61 9.29 -0.86
C GLU A 177 -10.66 9.46 -1.96
N ALA A 178 -10.43 8.88 -3.15
CA ALA A 178 -11.41 8.91 -4.24
C ALA A 178 -12.71 8.14 -3.91
N GLN A 179 -12.65 7.15 -3.01
CA GLN A 179 -13.83 6.47 -2.47
C GLN A 179 -14.53 7.25 -1.35
N GLY A 180 -14.00 8.40 -0.93
CA GLY A 180 -14.61 9.25 0.08
C GLY A 180 -14.55 8.65 1.48
N VAL A 181 -13.50 7.89 1.82
CA VAL A 181 -13.28 7.49 3.21
C VAL A 181 -13.15 8.73 4.09
N ASP A 182 -13.68 8.64 5.30
CA ASP A 182 -13.74 9.76 6.24
C ASP A 182 -12.37 10.08 6.85
N GLY A 183 -11.43 9.13 6.82
CA GLY A 183 -10.04 9.36 7.20
C GLY A 183 -9.11 8.24 6.77
N LEU A 184 -7.82 8.52 6.78
CA LEU A 184 -6.75 7.53 6.71
C LEU A 184 -6.08 7.42 8.08
N ALA A 185 -5.52 6.25 8.41
CA ALA A 185 -4.75 6.07 9.63
C ALA A 185 -3.42 5.36 9.36
N VAL A 186 -2.35 5.94 9.89
CA VAL A 186 -0.96 5.47 9.79
C VAL A 186 -0.38 5.22 11.18
N ALA A 187 0.74 4.51 11.30
CA ALA A 187 1.38 4.26 12.59
C ALA A 187 2.16 5.49 13.08
N TYR A 188 3.00 6.06 12.21
CA TYR A 188 3.98 7.07 12.55
C TYR A 188 3.85 8.33 11.68
N ALA A 189 4.41 9.44 12.15
CA ALA A 189 4.30 10.73 11.48
C ALA A 189 4.87 10.69 10.05
N GLU A 190 5.99 10.00 9.85
CA GLU A 190 6.68 9.86 8.56
C GLU A 190 5.81 9.19 7.50
N GLU A 191 5.00 8.19 7.91
CA GLU A 191 4.03 7.57 7.01
C GLU A 191 2.97 8.60 6.57
N GLY A 192 2.52 9.46 7.48
CA GLY A 192 1.53 10.51 7.18
C GLY A 192 2.11 11.65 6.33
N VAL A 193 3.35 12.05 6.59
CA VAL A 193 4.08 13.03 5.77
C VAL A 193 4.17 12.57 4.32
N ARG A 194 4.54 11.29 4.11
CA ARG A 194 4.60 10.69 2.77
C ARG A 194 3.25 10.76 2.02
N LEU A 195 2.13 10.59 2.73
CA LEU A 195 0.80 10.72 2.10
C LEU A 195 0.53 12.18 1.67
N ARG A 196 0.92 13.14 2.51
CA ARG A 196 0.75 14.58 2.24
C ARG A 196 1.61 15.04 1.06
N GLU A 197 2.87 14.62 1.02
CA GLU A 197 3.78 14.88 -0.11
C GLU A 197 3.25 14.27 -1.42
N ALA A 198 2.54 13.14 -1.33
CA ALA A 198 1.88 12.52 -2.47
C ALA A 198 0.57 13.20 -2.93
N GLY A 199 0.15 14.27 -2.22
CA GLY A 199 -1.00 15.10 -2.55
C GLY A 199 -2.31 14.73 -1.86
N ILE A 200 -2.32 13.74 -0.97
CA ILE A 200 -3.54 13.28 -0.28
C ILE A 200 -4.03 14.38 0.69
N GLN A 201 -5.31 14.71 0.62
CA GLN A 201 -5.99 15.77 1.36
C GLN A 201 -6.91 15.23 2.47
N THR A 202 -7.45 14.01 2.33
CA THR A 202 -8.21 13.32 3.38
C THR A 202 -7.47 13.41 4.72
N ARG A 203 -8.20 13.59 5.83
CA ARG A 203 -7.57 13.66 7.16
C ARG A 203 -6.76 12.40 7.46
N VAL A 204 -5.61 12.56 8.10
CA VAL A 204 -4.67 11.46 8.40
C VAL A 204 -4.42 11.40 9.90
N LEU A 205 -4.84 10.29 10.51
CA LEU A 205 -4.63 9.98 11.91
C LEU A 205 -3.29 9.26 12.09
N VAL A 206 -2.48 9.70 13.05
CA VAL A 206 -1.24 9.01 13.45
C VAL A 206 -1.49 8.26 14.75
N LEU A 207 -1.49 6.93 14.69
CA LEU A 207 -1.92 6.05 15.77
C LEU A 207 -0.88 5.86 16.89
N ASN A 208 0.38 6.22 16.66
CA ASN A 208 1.43 6.17 17.67
C ASN A 208 2.38 7.38 17.53
N PRO A 209 1.87 8.61 17.75
CA PRO A 209 2.69 9.79 17.60
C PRO A 209 3.66 9.94 18.77
N ASP A 210 4.88 10.36 18.46
CA ASP A 210 5.88 10.76 19.45
C ASP A 210 5.83 12.29 19.66
N PRO A 211 5.93 12.81 20.89
CA PRO A 211 5.89 14.25 21.14
C PRO A 211 6.92 15.07 20.35
N THR A 212 8.07 14.49 20.02
CA THR A 212 9.09 15.16 19.19
C THR A 212 8.61 15.41 17.75
N THR A 213 7.58 14.70 17.29
CA THR A 213 7.03 14.81 15.94
C THR A 213 5.85 15.79 15.83
N PHE A 214 5.37 16.38 16.93
CA PHE A 214 4.19 17.25 16.92
C PHE A 214 4.31 18.44 15.95
N SER A 215 5.48 19.06 15.87
CA SER A 215 5.72 20.16 14.93
C SER A 215 5.56 19.71 13.48
N THR A 216 6.17 18.58 13.12
CA THR A 216 6.03 17.96 11.80
C THR A 216 4.57 17.61 11.52
N MET A 217 3.89 16.96 12.46
CA MET A 217 2.50 16.56 12.30
C MET A 217 1.58 17.75 12.05
N HIS A 218 1.68 18.80 12.86
CA HIS A 218 0.89 20.01 12.67
C HIS A 218 1.20 20.69 11.33
N HIS A 219 2.48 20.80 10.95
CA HIS A 219 2.88 21.38 9.67
C HIS A 219 2.25 20.66 8.47
N HIS A 220 2.15 19.34 8.54
CA HIS A 220 1.56 18.49 7.51
C HIS A 220 0.04 18.23 7.69
N GLY A 221 -0.62 18.89 8.65
CA GLY A 221 -2.06 18.69 8.90
C GLY A 221 -2.42 17.23 9.25
N LEU A 222 -1.58 16.60 10.08
CA LEU A 222 -1.80 15.26 10.64
C LEU A 222 -2.45 15.38 12.04
N GLU A 223 -3.28 14.41 12.39
CA GLU A 223 -4.08 14.38 13.62
C GLU A 223 -3.53 13.29 14.58
N PRO A 224 -2.98 13.63 15.76
CA PRO A 224 -2.40 12.64 16.67
C PRO A 224 -3.46 11.84 17.46
N GLU A 225 -3.24 10.53 17.57
CA GLU A 225 -3.83 9.71 18.64
C GLU A 225 -3.13 10.03 19.97
N ILE A 226 -3.91 10.42 20.97
CA ILE A 226 -3.45 10.62 22.34
C ILE A 226 -3.44 9.29 23.06
N VAL A 227 -2.22 8.82 23.39
CA VAL A 227 -1.98 7.45 23.86
C VAL A 227 -1.92 7.28 25.38
N SER A 228 -1.91 8.38 26.15
CA SER A 228 -1.88 8.37 27.62
C SER A 228 -2.15 9.76 28.19
N TRP A 229 -2.43 9.87 29.49
CA TRP A 229 -2.61 11.17 30.16
C TRP A 229 -1.36 12.06 30.09
N PRO A 230 -0.13 11.57 30.37
CA PRO A 230 1.08 12.36 30.16
C PRO A 230 1.22 12.84 28.72
N HIS A 231 0.85 12.01 27.73
CA HIS A 231 0.90 12.38 26.33
C HIS A 231 -0.08 13.51 25.99
N LEU A 232 -1.28 13.51 26.58
CA LEU A 232 -2.23 14.62 26.45
C LEU A 232 -1.65 15.93 27.00
N GLN A 233 -1.02 15.88 28.17
CA GLN A 233 -0.38 17.04 28.79
C GLN A 233 0.75 17.60 27.92
N GLN A 234 1.54 16.72 27.30
CA GLN A 234 2.61 17.11 26.37
C GLN A 234 2.05 17.78 25.11
N ALA A 235 0.99 17.22 24.50
CA ALA A 235 0.34 17.81 23.33
C ALA A 235 -0.25 19.19 23.66
N HIS A 236 -0.89 19.31 24.83
CA HIS A 236 -1.42 20.58 25.33
C HIS A 236 -0.32 21.62 25.53
N ALA A 237 0.74 21.28 26.25
CA ALA A 237 1.86 22.18 26.53
C ALA A 237 2.57 22.61 25.25
N TRP A 238 2.77 21.68 24.30
CA TRP A 238 3.33 21.98 23.00
C TRP A 238 2.46 22.97 22.22
N ALA A 239 1.14 22.75 22.16
CA ALA A 239 0.23 23.62 21.44
C ALA A 239 0.19 25.05 22.02
N GLU A 240 0.26 25.19 23.34
CA GLU A 240 0.43 26.49 24.02
C GLU A 240 1.73 27.18 23.61
N GLN A 241 2.87 26.47 23.71
CA GLN A 241 4.19 27.02 23.40
C GLN A 241 4.33 27.40 21.92
N ALA A 242 3.75 26.60 21.02
CA ALA A 242 3.78 26.83 19.58
C ALA A 242 2.72 27.84 19.10
N GLY A 243 1.82 28.32 19.98
CA GLY A 243 0.73 29.21 19.62
C GLY A 243 -0.29 28.60 18.66
N VAL A 244 -0.35 27.27 18.59
CA VAL A 244 -1.25 26.51 17.72
C VAL A 244 -2.69 26.58 18.25
N GLN A 245 -3.69 26.67 17.37
CA GLN A 245 -5.11 26.71 17.74
C GLN A 245 -5.88 25.57 17.08
N ALA A 246 -6.83 25.02 17.82
CA ALA A 246 -7.78 24.01 17.37
C ALA A 246 -7.14 22.82 16.63
N TRP A 247 -5.95 22.37 17.07
CA TRP A 247 -5.28 21.21 16.46
C TRP A 247 -6.10 19.93 16.75
N PRO A 248 -6.67 19.26 15.75
CA PRO A 248 -7.49 18.07 15.94
C PRO A 248 -6.68 16.92 16.53
N ILE A 249 -7.21 16.30 17.60
CA ILE A 249 -6.62 15.15 18.29
C ILE A 249 -7.64 14.03 18.47
N HIS A 250 -7.17 12.78 18.59
CA HIS A 250 -8.01 11.61 18.83
C HIS A 250 -7.71 11.01 20.19
N LEU A 251 -8.64 11.13 21.14
CA LEU A 251 -8.43 10.66 22.49
C LEU A 251 -8.66 9.15 22.56
N LYS A 252 -7.62 8.38 22.92
CA LYS A 252 -7.79 6.94 23.14
C LYS A 252 -8.10 6.64 24.58
N LEU A 253 -9.10 5.80 24.82
CA LEU A 253 -9.45 5.27 26.12
C LEU A 253 -9.00 3.81 26.20
N ASP A 254 -8.31 3.43 27.28
CA ASP A 254 -8.04 2.01 27.52
C ASP A 254 -9.28 1.35 28.14
N THR A 255 -9.95 0.52 27.36
CA THR A 255 -11.14 -0.22 27.81
C THR A 255 -10.88 -1.71 27.99
N GLY A 256 -9.62 -2.12 28.15
CA GLY A 256 -9.24 -3.48 28.53
C GLY A 256 -8.13 -4.11 27.67
N MET A 257 -7.70 -3.45 26.59
CA MET A 257 -6.55 -3.94 25.82
C MET A 257 -5.24 -3.76 26.58
N ARG A 258 -5.18 -2.81 27.53
CA ARG A 258 -4.02 -2.59 28.41
C ARG A 258 -2.71 -2.33 27.67
N ARG A 259 -2.81 -1.57 26.58
CA ARG A 259 -1.68 -1.21 25.72
C ARG A 259 -1.45 0.29 25.68
N LEU A 260 -2.47 1.05 25.30
CA LEU A 260 -2.45 2.52 25.18
C LEU A 260 -3.85 3.05 25.50
N GLY A 261 -3.91 4.28 25.99
CA GLY A 261 -5.12 5.04 26.25
C GLY A 261 -5.14 5.64 27.66
N ILE A 262 -6.03 6.61 27.84
CA ILE A 262 -6.39 7.22 29.12
C ILE A 262 -7.03 6.14 30.01
N LEU A 263 -6.65 6.12 31.29
CA LEU A 263 -7.26 5.25 32.28
C LEU A 263 -8.58 5.83 32.81
N PRO A 264 -9.55 5.01 33.26
CA PRO A 264 -10.84 5.52 33.74
C PRO A 264 -10.74 6.62 34.80
N GLU A 265 -9.79 6.51 35.74
CA GLU A 265 -9.55 7.49 36.79
C GLU A 265 -8.99 8.84 36.30
N GLU A 266 -8.55 8.91 35.05
CA GLU A 266 -8.00 10.11 34.40
C GLU A 266 -9.03 10.85 33.55
N ASP A 267 -10.20 10.23 33.26
CA ASP A 267 -11.20 10.76 32.32
C ASP A 267 -11.66 12.18 32.68
N ALA A 268 -12.00 12.42 33.94
CA ALA A 268 -12.47 13.72 34.39
C ALA A 268 -11.40 14.82 34.21
N LYS A 269 -10.12 14.48 34.42
CA LYS A 269 -9.01 15.42 34.23
C LYS A 269 -8.72 15.66 32.75
N ALA A 270 -8.80 14.61 31.93
CA ALA A 270 -8.70 14.72 30.48
C ALA A 270 -9.79 15.61 29.87
N ALA A 271 -11.05 15.39 30.27
CA ALA A 271 -12.17 16.21 29.83
C ALA A 271 -12.03 17.69 30.25
N ALA A 272 -11.65 17.93 31.52
CA ALA A 272 -11.43 19.29 32.02
C ALA A 272 -10.30 20.02 31.29
N LEU A 273 -9.18 19.34 31.02
CA LEU A 273 -8.07 19.92 30.27
C LEU A 273 -8.51 20.25 28.84
N LEU A 274 -9.22 19.35 28.17
CA LEU A 274 -9.65 19.54 26.78
C LEU A 274 -10.66 20.68 26.62
N ALA A 275 -11.51 20.94 27.62
CA ALA A 275 -12.53 21.97 27.58
C ALA A 275 -11.96 23.39 27.41
N ASP A 276 -10.77 23.67 27.96
CA ASP A 276 -10.09 24.97 27.90
C ASP A 276 -8.78 24.90 27.07
N SER A 277 -8.58 23.80 26.34
CA SER A 277 -7.34 23.60 25.59
C SER A 277 -7.36 24.26 24.21
N ARG A 278 -6.15 24.50 23.68
CA ARG A 278 -5.93 24.80 22.26
C ARG A 278 -6.06 23.59 21.35
N LEU A 279 -6.27 22.40 21.91
CA LEU A 279 -6.52 21.19 21.16
C LEU A 279 -8.00 21.10 20.83
N LYS A 280 -8.32 20.53 19.68
CA LYS A 280 -9.71 20.22 19.30
C LYS A 280 -9.92 18.72 19.42
N LEU A 281 -10.85 18.29 20.28
CA LEU A 281 -11.23 16.88 20.33
C LEU A 281 -11.92 16.48 19.01
N GLY A 282 -11.22 15.71 18.18
CA GLY A 282 -11.72 15.21 16.91
C GLY A 282 -12.60 13.99 17.12
N THR A 283 -12.03 12.92 17.69
CA THR A 283 -12.79 11.72 18.07
C THR A 283 -12.34 11.15 19.42
N VAL A 284 -13.18 10.32 20.02
CA VAL A 284 -12.83 9.43 21.13
C VAL A 284 -12.78 8.00 20.61
N MET A 285 -11.79 7.24 21.02
CA MET A 285 -11.60 5.89 20.48
C MET A 285 -11.08 4.87 21.48
N SER A 286 -11.26 3.60 21.16
CA SER A 286 -10.58 2.48 21.84
C SER A 286 -10.25 1.40 20.81
N HIS A 287 -9.68 0.27 21.22
CA HIS A 287 -9.39 -0.88 20.35
C HIS A 287 -9.85 -2.18 21.02
N LEU A 288 -10.62 -2.99 20.29
CA LEU A 288 -11.03 -4.30 20.77
C LEU A 288 -9.83 -5.25 20.86
N ALA A 289 -9.72 -5.96 21.97
CA ALA A 289 -8.64 -6.91 22.20
C ALA A 289 -8.90 -8.26 21.51
N ALA A 290 -10.16 -8.69 21.46
CA ALA A 290 -10.58 -10.01 20.96
C ALA A 290 -11.82 -9.88 20.06
N GLY A 291 -11.78 -8.91 19.13
CA GLY A 291 -12.89 -8.65 18.22
C GLY A 291 -13.15 -9.78 17.21
N ASP A 292 -12.18 -10.69 17.02
CA ASP A 292 -12.20 -11.84 16.12
C ASP A 292 -12.57 -13.17 16.82
N ASP A 293 -12.55 -13.21 18.15
CA ASP A 293 -12.74 -14.43 18.94
C ASP A 293 -14.11 -14.45 19.65
N ALA A 294 -14.98 -15.38 19.23
CA ALA A 294 -16.31 -15.54 19.82
C ALA A 294 -16.27 -16.06 21.27
N GLU A 295 -15.23 -16.80 21.66
CA GLU A 295 -15.11 -17.29 23.03
C GLU A 295 -14.85 -16.15 24.03
N GLN A 296 -14.41 -14.99 23.53
CA GLN A 296 -14.15 -13.78 24.32
C GLN A 296 -15.29 -12.75 24.23
N ASP A 297 -16.43 -13.06 23.62
CA ASP A 297 -17.52 -12.10 23.40
C ASP A 297 -17.99 -11.41 24.69
N ALA A 298 -18.03 -12.14 25.83
CA ALA A 298 -18.36 -11.54 27.12
C ALA A 298 -17.41 -10.40 27.50
N ARG A 299 -16.09 -10.60 27.35
CA ARG A 299 -15.08 -9.58 27.63
C ARG A 299 -15.12 -8.45 26.61
N THR A 300 -15.35 -8.77 25.34
CA THR A 300 -15.51 -7.77 24.28
C THR A 300 -16.71 -6.86 24.57
N LEU A 301 -17.84 -7.41 25.03
CA LEU A 301 -19.00 -6.64 25.47
C LEU A 301 -18.69 -5.76 26.69
N ASP A 302 -17.91 -6.25 27.66
CA ASP A 302 -17.43 -5.42 28.78
C ASP A 302 -16.59 -4.23 28.28
N GLN A 303 -15.71 -4.44 27.28
CA GLN A 303 -14.93 -3.34 26.67
C GLN A 303 -15.84 -2.30 26.00
N LEU A 304 -16.87 -2.77 25.28
CA LEU A 304 -17.82 -1.93 24.57
C LEU A 304 -18.67 -1.10 25.54
N GLN A 305 -19.17 -1.71 26.62
CA GLN A 305 -19.96 -1.02 27.64
C GLN A 305 -19.11 -0.02 28.41
N ALA A 306 -17.88 -0.38 28.79
CA ALA A 306 -16.95 0.52 29.46
C ALA A 306 -16.64 1.75 28.58
N PHE A 307 -16.43 1.54 27.27
CA PHE A 307 -16.26 2.63 26.31
C PHE A 307 -17.49 3.54 26.25
N ALA A 308 -18.68 2.97 26.07
CA ALA A 308 -19.94 3.72 25.97
C ALA A 308 -20.20 4.58 27.22
N ASN A 309 -19.98 4.02 28.41
CA ASN A 309 -20.17 4.70 29.68
C ASN A 309 -19.20 5.87 29.86
N ARG A 310 -17.92 5.68 29.49
CA ARG A 310 -16.90 6.73 29.62
C ARG A 310 -17.14 7.88 28.65
N VAL A 311 -17.49 7.58 27.39
CA VAL A 311 -17.85 8.61 26.40
C VAL A 311 -19.08 9.40 26.86
N SER A 312 -20.15 8.73 27.29
CA SER A 312 -21.37 9.41 27.72
C SER A 312 -21.22 10.23 29.00
N SER A 313 -20.25 9.88 29.85
CA SER A 313 -20.01 10.59 31.13
C SER A 313 -19.07 11.79 30.97
N HIS A 314 -18.03 11.68 30.13
CA HIS A 314 -16.93 12.65 30.11
C HIS A 314 -16.70 13.34 28.76
N PHE A 315 -17.19 12.76 27.66
CA PHE A 315 -16.89 13.22 26.31
C PHE A 315 -18.16 13.32 25.45
N GLN A 316 -19.22 13.87 26.04
CA GLN A 316 -20.54 13.99 25.40
C GLN A 316 -20.46 14.74 24.07
N GLY A 317 -21.10 14.18 23.04
CA GLY A 317 -21.14 14.76 21.69
C GLY A 317 -19.90 14.49 20.84
N ALA A 318 -18.86 13.85 21.38
CA ALA A 318 -17.68 13.47 20.58
C ALA A 318 -18.01 12.31 19.63
N GLN A 319 -17.55 12.42 18.38
CA GLN A 319 -17.56 11.29 17.46
C GLN A 319 -16.72 10.16 18.03
N SER A 320 -17.22 8.93 17.93
CA SER A 320 -16.61 7.80 18.62
C SER A 320 -16.36 6.61 17.70
N HIS A 321 -15.25 5.91 17.91
CA HIS A 321 -14.97 4.67 17.19
C HIS A 321 -14.14 3.66 17.97
N ILE A 322 -14.58 2.41 18.02
CA ILE A 322 -13.86 1.32 18.68
C ILE A 322 -13.59 0.13 17.74
N LEU A 323 -14.48 -0.12 16.78
CA LEU A 323 -14.41 -1.28 15.89
C LEU A 323 -13.18 -1.24 14.97
N ASN A 324 -12.36 -2.28 15.06
CA ASN A 324 -11.38 -2.65 14.04
C ASN A 324 -12.07 -3.54 12.98
N THR A 325 -11.32 -4.06 11.98
CA THR A 325 -11.86 -4.98 10.95
C THR A 325 -12.73 -6.10 11.54
N ALA A 326 -12.22 -6.81 12.55
CA ALA A 326 -12.91 -7.94 13.13
C ALA A 326 -14.21 -7.52 13.82
N GLY A 327 -14.14 -6.42 14.58
CA GLY A 327 -15.32 -5.84 15.20
C GLY A 327 -16.34 -5.33 14.20
N ALA A 328 -15.93 -4.76 13.07
CA ALA A 328 -16.84 -4.30 12.01
C ALA A 328 -17.59 -5.48 11.36
N ALA A 329 -16.89 -6.58 11.08
CA ALA A 329 -17.51 -7.79 10.54
C ALA A 329 -18.55 -8.41 11.50
N ARG A 330 -18.30 -8.31 12.82
CA ARG A 330 -19.16 -8.94 13.85
C ARG A 330 -20.15 -8.00 14.52
N ALA A 331 -20.14 -6.71 14.19
CA ALA A 331 -20.87 -5.66 14.91
C ALA A 331 -22.36 -5.93 15.09
N GLN A 332 -23.04 -6.52 14.09
CA GLN A 332 -24.48 -6.79 14.17
C GLN A 332 -24.84 -7.71 15.34
N ALA A 333 -24.00 -8.71 15.64
CA ALA A 333 -24.24 -9.64 16.75
C ALA A 333 -24.17 -8.96 18.13
N TRP A 334 -23.40 -7.87 18.25
CA TRP A 334 -23.34 -7.10 19.49
C TRP A 334 -24.44 -6.05 19.59
N LEU A 335 -24.91 -5.52 18.47
CA LEU A 335 -25.98 -4.50 18.41
C LEU A 335 -27.37 -5.07 18.69
N GLU A 336 -27.61 -6.35 18.39
CA GLU A 336 -28.90 -7.00 18.61
C GLU A 336 -29.28 -6.96 20.11
N GLY A 337 -30.39 -6.30 20.42
CA GLY A 337 -30.89 -6.14 21.79
C GLY A 337 -30.11 -5.14 22.68
N ARG A 338 -29.15 -4.38 22.12
CA ARG A 338 -28.27 -3.45 22.86
C ARG A 338 -28.25 -2.05 22.25
N PRO A 339 -29.35 -1.26 22.34
CA PRO A 339 -29.44 0.08 21.75
C PRO A 339 -28.38 1.06 22.27
N GLU A 340 -27.88 0.85 23.50
CA GLU A 340 -26.78 1.61 24.11
C GLU A 340 -25.46 1.50 23.33
N LEU A 341 -25.30 0.46 22.51
CA LEU A 341 -24.15 0.27 21.62
C LEU A 341 -24.35 0.90 20.23
N GLY A 342 -25.39 1.73 20.04
CA GLY A 342 -25.68 2.37 18.75
C GLY A 342 -24.51 3.16 18.15
N PHE A 343 -23.62 3.72 18.97
CA PHE A 343 -22.41 4.45 18.56
C PHE A 343 -21.46 3.60 17.69
N LEU A 344 -21.56 2.27 17.72
CA LEU A 344 -20.78 1.39 16.85
C LEU A 344 -21.04 1.62 15.35
N ARG A 345 -22.17 2.25 15.01
CA ARG A 345 -22.55 2.65 13.66
C ARG A 345 -21.98 4.02 13.25
N ASP A 346 -21.24 4.71 14.11
CA ASP A 346 -20.73 6.05 13.79
C ASP A 346 -19.55 5.97 12.83
N THR A 347 -18.49 5.28 13.22
CA THR A 347 -17.24 5.19 12.45
C THR A 347 -16.54 3.87 12.75
N ILE A 348 -16.10 3.17 11.69
CA ILE A 348 -15.30 1.95 11.80
C ILE A 348 -13.87 2.19 11.29
N ARG A 349 -12.90 1.46 11.85
CA ARG A 349 -11.50 1.46 11.39
C ARG A 349 -11.17 0.14 10.72
N ILE A 350 -10.92 0.17 9.42
CA ILE A 350 -10.73 -1.05 8.62
C ILE A 350 -9.27 -1.12 8.14
N GLY A 351 -8.60 -2.22 8.45
CA GLY A 351 -7.23 -2.52 8.00
C GLY A 351 -7.25 -3.70 7.02
N LEU A 352 -6.91 -4.89 7.52
CA LEU A 352 -6.92 -6.13 6.72
C LEU A 352 -8.23 -6.45 5.98
N GLY A 353 -9.36 -5.95 6.48
CA GLY A 353 -10.66 -6.17 5.85
C GLY A 353 -10.70 -5.63 4.42
N MET A 354 -9.94 -4.58 4.14
CA MET A 354 -9.76 -4.05 2.78
C MET A 354 -9.18 -5.11 1.83
N TYR A 355 -8.34 -6.01 2.32
CA TYR A 355 -7.73 -7.07 1.51
C TYR A 355 -8.54 -8.38 1.46
N GLY A 356 -9.77 -8.36 1.97
CA GLY A 356 -10.65 -9.52 2.02
C GLY A 356 -10.46 -10.40 3.26
N LEU A 357 -9.68 -9.93 4.24
CA LEU A 357 -9.27 -10.70 5.41
C LEU A 357 -10.05 -10.22 6.65
N ALA A 358 -11.08 -10.97 7.05
CA ALA A 358 -11.90 -10.70 8.22
C ALA A 358 -12.58 -11.98 8.74
N PRO A 359 -13.04 -12.03 10.01
CA PRO A 359 -14.00 -13.03 10.45
C PRO A 359 -15.21 -13.07 9.51
N HIS A 360 -15.67 -14.26 9.16
CA HIS A 360 -16.83 -14.46 8.27
C HIS A 360 -16.69 -13.79 6.89
N ALA A 361 -15.47 -13.57 6.38
CA ALA A 361 -15.20 -12.91 5.10
C ALA A 361 -16.10 -13.40 3.96
N THR A 362 -16.20 -14.73 3.76
CA THR A 362 -17.06 -15.32 2.73
C THR A 362 -18.54 -14.98 2.91
N ALA A 363 -19.05 -14.96 4.15
CA ALA A 363 -20.45 -14.63 4.42
C ALA A 363 -20.75 -13.14 4.16
N HIS A 364 -19.75 -12.27 4.32
CA HIS A 364 -19.82 -10.86 3.95
C HIS A 364 -19.56 -10.60 2.46
N GLY A 365 -19.23 -11.63 1.68
CA GLY A 365 -18.88 -11.49 0.25
C GLY A 365 -17.53 -10.83 0.00
N LEU A 366 -16.62 -10.83 0.99
CA LEU A 366 -15.31 -10.23 0.81
C LEU A 366 -14.46 -11.06 -0.17
N THR A 367 -13.70 -10.35 -1.01
CA THR A 367 -12.85 -10.94 -2.03
C THR A 367 -11.37 -10.75 -1.65
N PRO A 368 -10.55 -11.82 -1.62
CA PRO A 368 -9.11 -11.69 -1.43
C PRO A 368 -8.50 -10.75 -2.48
N ALA A 369 -7.80 -9.72 -2.02
CA ALA A 369 -7.32 -8.66 -2.91
C ALA A 369 -5.81 -8.72 -3.20
N LEU A 370 -5.09 -9.71 -2.66
CA LEU A 370 -3.64 -9.81 -2.75
C LEU A 370 -3.21 -11.20 -3.21
N ALA A 371 -2.19 -11.27 -4.06
CA ALA A 371 -1.53 -12.51 -4.43
C ALA A 371 -0.02 -12.30 -4.57
N LEU A 372 0.77 -13.19 -3.98
CA LEU A 372 2.23 -13.24 -4.14
C LEU A 372 2.57 -14.37 -5.11
N THR A 373 3.15 -13.99 -6.24
CA THR A 373 3.51 -14.91 -7.33
C THR A 373 5.01 -14.85 -7.59
N SER A 374 5.55 -15.91 -8.17
CA SER A 374 6.94 -16.02 -8.60
C SER A 374 7.01 -16.95 -9.81
N VAL A 375 8.22 -17.34 -10.24
CA VAL A 375 8.40 -18.31 -11.33
C VAL A 375 9.37 -19.43 -10.96
N VAL A 376 9.21 -20.56 -11.66
CA VAL A 376 10.18 -21.65 -11.65
C VAL A 376 11.44 -21.20 -12.39
N SER A 377 12.58 -21.22 -11.72
CA SER A 377 13.89 -20.88 -12.30
C SER A 377 14.55 -22.06 -13.00
N LYS A 378 14.48 -23.25 -12.41
CA LYS A 378 15.03 -24.49 -12.96
C LYS A 378 14.43 -25.72 -12.30
N LEU A 379 14.64 -26.87 -12.93
CA LEU A 379 14.37 -28.18 -12.34
C LEU A 379 15.67 -28.82 -11.84
N VAL A 380 15.56 -29.67 -10.82
CA VAL A 380 16.67 -30.43 -10.24
C VAL A 380 16.19 -31.85 -9.95
N ASP A 381 16.88 -32.84 -10.51
CA ASP A 381 16.67 -34.23 -10.14
C ASP A 381 17.45 -34.56 -8.86
N VAL A 382 16.76 -35.19 -7.91
CA VAL A 382 17.30 -35.56 -6.59
C VAL A 382 17.12 -37.07 -6.41
N PRO A 383 18.21 -37.85 -6.39
CA PRO A 383 18.12 -39.30 -6.21
C PRO A 383 17.54 -39.68 -4.84
N ALA A 384 16.97 -40.89 -4.76
CA ALA A 384 16.58 -41.51 -3.51
C ALA A 384 17.72 -41.45 -2.46
N GLY A 385 17.35 -41.20 -1.21
CA GLY A 385 18.27 -41.02 -0.08
C GLY A 385 18.92 -39.64 0.04
N HIS A 386 18.67 -38.71 -0.91
CA HIS A 386 19.25 -37.36 -0.88
C HIS A 386 18.21 -36.28 -0.54
N GLY A 387 18.61 -35.34 0.32
CA GLY A 387 17.82 -34.15 0.66
C GLY A 387 18.19 -32.92 -0.17
N SER A 388 17.49 -31.81 0.06
CA SER A 388 17.65 -30.56 -0.70
C SER A 388 17.93 -29.34 0.19
N GLY A 389 18.62 -28.36 -0.38
CA GLY A 389 18.95 -27.09 0.28
C GLY A 389 19.90 -27.22 1.48
N TYR A 390 19.86 -26.22 2.37
CA TYR A 390 20.78 -26.13 3.50
C TYR A 390 20.70 -27.32 4.46
N GLY A 391 21.79 -28.08 4.58
CA GLY A 391 21.85 -29.24 5.47
C GLY A 391 21.14 -30.47 4.91
N TRP A 392 20.80 -30.48 3.62
CA TRP A 392 20.25 -31.64 2.92
C TRP A 392 19.05 -32.26 3.64
N THR A 393 18.11 -31.43 4.07
CA THR A 393 16.91 -31.91 4.76
C THR A 393 15.93 -32.54 3.77
N ASP A 394 14.94 -33.26 4.31
CA ASP A 394 13.82 -33.83 3.54
C ASP A 394 14.24 -34.85 2.48
N ALA A 395 15.20 -35.73 2.80
CA ALA A 395 15.52 -36.87 1.94
C ALA A 395 14.31 -37.80 1.78
N ALA A 396 14.08 -38.29 0.56
CA ALA A 396 13.00 -39.22 0.23
C ALA A 396 13.55 -40.60 -0.14
N ASP A 397 12.72 -41.64 -0.08
CA ASP A 397 13.06 -43.02 -0.46
C ASP A 397 12.91 -43.30 -1.96
N GLN A 398 12.43 -42.32 -2.72
CA GLN A 398 12.30 -42.33 -4.17
C GLN A 398 13.06 -41.17 -4.81
N ASP A 399 13.40 -41.34 -6.09
CA ASP A 399 13.89 -40.25 -6.92
C ASP A 399 12.81 -39.18 -7.05
N ARG A 400 13.21 -37.90 -6.97
CA ARG A 400 12.32 -36.75 -7.10
C ARG A 400 12.82 -35.79 -8.15
N THR A 401 11.87 -35.09 -8.78
CA THR A 401 12.17 -33.87 -9.54
C THR A 401 11.66 -32.68 -8.72
N LEU A 402 12.56 -31.75 -8.40
CA LEU A 402 12.25 -30.54 -7.66
C LEU A 402 12.29 -29.32 -8.58
N ALA A 403 11.31 -28.43 -8.43
CA ALA A 403 11.35 -27.11 -9.05
C ALA A 403 11.96 -26.09 -8.08
N VAL A 404 12.94 -25.32 -8.55
CA VAL A 404 13.52 -24.19 -7.81
C VAL A 404 12.70 -22.95 -8.15
N VAL A 405 12.03 -22.36 -7.17
CA VAL A 405 11.23 -21.14 -7.31
C VAL A 405 12.06 -19.92 -6.88
N SER A 406 11.97 -18.83 -7.64
CA SER A 406 12.75 -17.59 -7.44
C SER A 406 12.19 -16.68 -6.33
N ALA A 407 11.90 -17.28 -5.18
CA ALA A 407 11.44 -16.57 -4.00
C ALA A 407 11.97 -17.23 -2.74
N GLY A 408 12.38 -16.43 -1.77
CA GLY A 408 12.88 -16.88 -0.48
C GLY A 408 12.47 -15.98 0.67
N TYR A 409 13.14 -16.13 1.81
CA TYR A 409 12.76 -15.39 3.01
C TYR A 409 13.07 -13.89 2.93
N ALA A 410 13.96 -13.44 2.05
CA ALA A 410 14.18 -12.02 1.82
C ALA A 410 13.10 -11.38 0.90
N ASP A 411 12.25 -12.19 0.23
CA ASP A 411 11.00 -11.73 -0.39
C ASP A 411 9.84 -11.68 0.61
N GLY A 412 10.08 -12.11 1.85
CA GLY A 412 9.07 -12.19 2.90
C GLY A 412 8.41 -13.56 3.04
N TYR A 413 8.81 -14.58 2.27
CA TYR A 413 8.29 -15.95 2.42
C TYR A 413 8.96 -16.69 3.59
N PRO A 414 8.29 -16.93 4.73
CA PRO A 414 8.97 -17.37 5.95
C PRO A 414 9.74 -18.68 5.81
N ARG A 415 10.91 -18.73 6.44
CA ARG A 415 11.73 -19.95 6.49
C ARG A 415 11.03 -21.14 7.14
N SER A 416 10.06 -20.90 8.02
CA SER A 416 9.23 -21.93 8.66
C SER A 416 8.31 -22.68 7.70
N LEU A 417 8.09 -22.16 6.49
CA LEU A 417 7.27 -22.80 5.46
C LEU A 417 8.02 -23.86 4.63
N GLY A 418 9.30 -24.12 4.92
CA GLY A 418 10.07 -25.18 4.26
C GLY A 418 9.74 -26.58 4.80
N GLY A 419 10.30 -27.60 4.14
CA GLY A 419 10.26 -28.99 4.61
C GLY A 419 8.87 -29.59 4.73
N GLY A 420 8.02 -29.37 3.72
CA GLY A 420 6.67 -29.94 3.63
C GLY A 420 5.62 -29.20 4.44
N GLN A 421 5.99 -28.16 5.16
CA GLN A 421 5.05 -27.40 6.01
C GLN A 421 4.07 -26.55 5.21
N ALA A 422 4.38 -26.26 3.95
CA ALA A 422 3.59 -25.39 3.09
C ALA A 422 3.49 -25.95 1.68
N HIS A 423 2.65 -25.31 0.88
CA HIS A 423 2.48 -25.64 -0.53
C HIS A 423 2.60 -24.38 -1.37
N VAL A 424 2.95 -24.54 -2.64
CA VAL A 424 2.94 -23.51 -3.68
C VAL A 424 1.96 -23.93 -4.76
N GLY A 425 1.10 -23.01 -5.20
CA GLY A 425 0.13 -23.27 -6.26
C GLY A 425 0.76 -23.24 -7.66
N TRP A 426 0.43 -24.22 -8.50
CA TRP A 426 0.81 -24.26 -9.92
C TRP A 426 -0.26 -25.02 -10.71
N ASN A 427 -0.88 -24.39 -11.72
CA ASN A 427 -1.89 -25.03 -12.60
C ASN A 427 -2.96 -25.87 -11.89
N GLY A 428 -3.46 -25.40 -10.73
CA GLY A 428 -4.46 -26.10 -9.92
C GLY A 428 -3.89 -27.19 -8.98
N HIS A 429 -2.58 -27.45 -9.03
CA HIS A 429 -1.87 -28.32 -8.10
C HIS A 429 -1.28 -27.52 -6.93
N LEU A 430 -1.18 -28.17 -5.77
CA LEU A 430 -0.46 -27.67 -4.61
C LEU A 430 0.84 -28.47 -4.47
N LEU A 431 1.95 -27.82 -4.74
CA LEU A 431 3.30 -28.38 -4.74
C LEU A 431 3.90 -28.24 -3.34
N PRO A 432 4.19 -29.33 -2.61
CA PRO A 432 4.73 -29.24 -1.26
C PRO A 432 6.15 -28.65 -1.29
N THR A 433 6.47 -27.79 -0.32
CA THR A 433 7.84 -27.28 -0.16
C THR A 433 8.78 -28.41 0.25
N VAL A 434 10.03 -28.36 -0.21
CA VAL A 434 11.06 -29.36 0.09
C VAL A 434 12.31 -28.66 0.56
N GLY A 435 12.95 -29.15 1.60
CA GLY A 435 14.14 -28.51 2.14
C GLY A 435 13.82 -27.23 2.90
N ARG A 436 14.86 -26.60 3.43
CA ARG A 436 14.73 -25.25 4.01
C ARG A 436 14.59 -24.20 2.92
N ILE A 437 13.71 -23.23 3.12
CA ILE A 437 13.64 -22.01 2.32
C ILE A 437 14.98 -21.24 2.45
N CYS A 438 15.57 -20.86 1.31
CA CYS A 438 16.79 -20.07 1.23
C CYS A 438 16.46 -18.56 1.19
N MET A 439 17.50 -17.71 1.13
CA MET A 439 17.32 -16.25 1.13
C MET A 439 16.50 -15.79 -0.08
N ASP A 440 16.81 -16.33 -1.25
CA ASP A 440 16.28 -15.86 -2.54
C ASP A 440 15.54 -16.94 -3.33
N MET A 441 15.52 -18.18 -2.82
CA MET A 441 14.98 -19.32 -3.53
C MET A 441 14.34 -20.31 -2.58
N MET A 442 13.42 -21.12 -3.11
CA MET A 442 12.87 -22.29 -2.44
C MET A 442 12.77 -23.46 -3.42
N THR A 443 12.61 -24.66 -2.88
CA THR A 443 12.37 -25.86 -3.68
C THR A 443 11.01 -26.44 -3.37
N VAL A 444 10.31 -26.92 -4.39
CA VAL A 444 9.02 -27.61 -4.28
C VAL A 444 9.07 -28.93 -5.03
N ASP A 445 8.34 -29.93 -4.56
CA ASP A 445 8.26 -31.23 -5.22
C ASP A 445 7.31 -31.16 -6.41
N VAL A 446 7.82 -31.55 -7.58
CA VAL A 446 7.07 -31.61 -8.84
C VAL A 446 7.16 -32.99 -9.48
N THR A 447 7.51 -34.01 -8.69
CA THR A 447 7.66 -35.39 -9.17
C THR A 447 6.39 -35.86 -9.88
N GLY A 448 6.52 -36.28 -11.13
CA GLY A 448 5.40 -36.73 -11.96
C GLY A 448 4.57 -35.62 -12.61
N LEU A 449 4.98 -34.36 -12.51
CA LEU A 449 4.34 -33.21 -13.13
C LEU A 449 5.23 -32.61 -14.23
N GLU A 450 4.60 -32.11 -15.31
CA GLU A 450 5.31 -31.43 -16.41
C GLU A 450 5.49 -29.93 -16.13
N VAL A 451 6.26 -29.61 -15.10
CA VAL A 451 6.61 -28.24 -14.74
C VAL A 451 7.80 -27.77 -15.56
N HIS A 452 7.79 -26.53 -16.05
CA HIS A 452 8.87 -25.96 -16.86
C HIS A 452 9.48 -24.71 -16.21
N PRO A 453 10.78 -24.43 -16.43
CA PRO A 453 11.35 -23.11 -16.12
C PRO A 453 10.55 -22.00 -16.83
N GLY A 454 10.25 -20.94 -16.09
CA GLY A 454 9.37 -19.85 -16.53
C GLY A 454 7.92 -20.00 -16.10
N ASP A 455 7.49 -21.18 -15.65
CA ASP A 455 6.12 -21.36 -15.17
C ASP A 455 5.82 -20.47 -13.97
N ALA A 456 4.69 -19.78 -14.03
CA ALA A 456 4.19 -18.95 -12.93
C ALA A 456 3.69 -19.83 -11.78
N VAL A 457 4.06 -19.44 -10.57
CA VAL A 457 3.65 -20.12 -9.33
C VAL A 457 3.06 -19.12 -8.34
N THR A 458 2.07 -19.57 -7.58
CA THR A 458 1.41 -18.76 -6.54
C THR A 458 1.92 -19.20 -5.17
N LEU A 459 2.64 -18.32 -4.48
CA LEU A 459 3.11 -18.59 -3.12
C LEU A 459 1.96 -18.48 -2.11
N TRP A 460 1.11 -17.47 -2.30
CA TRP A 460 -0.19 -17.34 -1.66
C TRP A 460 -1.08 -16.40 -2.46
N GLY A 461 -2.40 -16.61 -2.41
CA GLY A 461 -3.39 -15.87 -3.20
C GLY A 461 -4.71 -16.62 -3.19
N ALA A 462 -5.18 -17.04 -4.37
CA ALA A 462 -6.37 -17.89 -4.47
C ALA A 462 -6.13 -19.29 -3.88
N ALA A 463 -4.98 -19.90 -4.18
CA ALA A 463 -4.57 -21.20 -3.62
C ALA A 463 -3.03 -21.34 -3.64
N PRO A 464 -2.37 -21.58 -2.49
CA PRO A 464 -2.94 -21.55 -1.14
C PRO A 464 -3.37 -20.12 -0.74
N THR A 465 -4.27 -19.99 0.23
CA THR A 465 -4.64 -18.66 0.73
C THR A 465 -3.61 -18.14 1.72
N LEU A 466 -3.58 -16.82 1.90
CA LEU A 466 -2.68 -16.18 2.85
C LEU A 466 -2.91 -16.66 4.30
N GLU A 467 -4.16 -16.93 4.70
CA GLU A 467 -4.51 -17.45 6.02
C GLU A 467 -4.00 -18.88 6.23
N VAL A 468 -4.06 -19.71 5.18
CA VAL A 468 -3.47 -21.06 5.22
C VAL A 468 -1.97 -20.98 5.42
N CYS A 469 -1.29 -20.12 4.64
CA CYS A 469 0.16 -19.91 4.78
C CYS A 469 0.52 -19.34 6.15
N ALA A 470 -0.25 -18.38 6.68
CA ALA A 470 -0.02 -17.82 8.01
C ALA A 470 -0.14 -18.89 9.10
N LYS A 471 -1.17 -19.74 9.04
CA LYS A 471 -1.35 -20.87 9.96
C LYS A 471 -0.19 -21.85 9.88
N GLN A 472 0.26 -22.21 8.67
CA GLN A 472 1.42 -23.09 8.45
C GLN A 472 2.72 -22.48 8.97
N ALA A 473 2.88 -21.16 8.88
CA ALA A 473 4.01 -20.42 9.43
C ALA A 473 3.91 -20.19 10.96
N HIS A 474 2.84 -20.65 11.62
CA HIS A 474 2.53 -20.39 13.03
C HIS A 474 2.42 -18.90 13.37
N THR A 475 1.76 -18.15 12.49
CA THR A 475 1.51 -16.71 12.65
C THR A 475 0.15 -16.29 12.07
N ILE A 476 -0.04 -14.98 11.88
CA ILE A 476 -1.22 -14.32 11.37
C ILE A 476 -0.93 -13.64 10.02
N PRO A 477 -1.95 -13.44 9.16
CA PRO A 477 -1.80 -12.77 7.86
C PRO A 477 -1.09 -11.41 7.92
N TYR A 478 -1.33 -10.63 8.99
CA TYR A 478 -0.65 -9.36 9.24
C TYR A 478 0.88 -9.46 9.15
N GLU A 479 1.45 -10.50 9.76
CA GLU A 479 2.91 -10.66 9.81
C GLU A 479 3.47 -11.04 8.44
N LEU A 480 2.77 -11.90 7.70
CA LEU A 480 3.21 -12.28 6.34
C LEU A 480 3.22 -11.09 5.39
N LEU A 481 2.16 -10.27 5.41
CA LEU A 481 2.06 -9.09 4.56
C LEU A 481 3.13 -8.04 4.88
N THR A 482 3.36 -7.76 6.16
CA THR A 482 4.35 -6.76 6.59
C THR A 482 5.81 -7.20 6.41
N ARG A 483 6.04 -8.48 6.13
CA ARG A 483 7.37 -9.02 5.79
C ARG A 483 7.73 -8.87 4.31
N ILE A 484 6.78 -8.48 3.44
CA ILE A 484 7.06 -8.31 2.01
C ILE A 484 7.97 -7.11 1.80
N GLY A 485 9.24 -7.39 1.50
CA GLY A 485 10.30 -6.40 1.37
C GLY A 485 10.13 -5.50 0.14
N PRO A 486 10.96 -4.45 0.03
CA PRO A 486 10.92 -3.51 -1.09
C PRO A 486 11.33 -4.12 -2.44
N ARG A 487 12.05 -5.26 -2.44
CA ARG A 487 12.47 -5.95 -3.67
C ARG A 487 11.33 -6.65 -4.42
N VAL A 488 10.25 -7.00 -3.72
CA VAL A 488 9.08 -7.59 -4.36
C VAL A 488 8.34 -6.50 -5.13
N GLN A 489 8.13 -6.72 -6.41
CA GLN A 489 7.43 -5.75 -7.25
C GLN A 489 5.95 -5.72 -6.87
N ARG A 490 5.38 -4.53 -6.69
CA ARG A 490 3.93 -4.38 -6.48
C ARG A 490 3.27 -4.04 -7.80
N VAL A 491 2.25 -4.80 -8.18
CA VAL A 491 1.49 -4.61 -9.42
C VAL A 491 0.02 -4.40 -9.08
N SER A 492 -0.58 -3.33 -9.59
CA SER A 492 -2.00 -3.06 -9.41
C SER A 492 -2.80 -3.60 -10.57
N GLU A 493 -3.75 -4.47 -10.29
CA GLU A 493 -4.81 -4.88 -11.23
C GLU A 493 -5.97 -3.89 -11.10
N ARG A 494 -6.39 -3.32 -12.24
CA ARG A 494 -7.46 -2.33 -12.33
C ARG A 494 -8.75 -2.94 -12.83
#